data_AF-A0A7X5XU67-F1
#
_entry.id   AF-A0A7X5XU67-F1
#
_cell.length_a   1.000
_cell.length_b   1.000
_cell.length_c   1.000
_cell.angle_alpha   90.00
_cell.angle_beta   90.00
_cell.angle_gamma   90.00
#
_symmetry.space_group_name_H-M   'P 1'
#
loop_
_entity.id
_entity.type
_entity.pdbx_description
1 polymer ?
#
loop_
_entity_poly.entity_id
_entity_poly.type
_entity_poly.pdbx_seq_one_letter_code
_entity_poly.pdbx_strand_id
1 'polypeptide(L)'
;MAYVIRWCGLIGLATLVIALTVVHPHVLAANEFLHAFVSHEMLALLIVILTITLASIGNIHLTLSRIVRRFKSHADGELAAAPARQELDSNAWSLFWAFVACVVVLLIKGGFPTDVYIVSLMNGFALIILAFNMAVLHDIYSTVFDLVRQDSTSDEHKPDA
;
A
#
# COMPACT_ATOMS: atom_id res chain seq x y z
N MET A 1 -7.37 13.78 -8.54
CA MET A 1 -8.06 12.75 -9.38
C MET A 1 -7.54 11.33 -9.13
N ALA A 2 -6.22 11.09 -9.07
CA ALA A 2 -5.66 9.75 -8.84
C ALA A 2 -6.18 9.07 -7.55
N TYR A 3 -6.35 9.84 -6.48
CA TYR A 3 -6.92 9.34 -5.22
C TYR A 3 -8.33 8.73 -5.40
N VAL A 4 -9.21 9.42 -6.14
CA VAL A 4 -10.59 8.96 -6.39
C VAL A 4 -10.62 7.68 -7.22
N ILE A 5 -9.80 7.60 -8.27
CA ILE A 5 -9.71 6.42 -9.14
C ILE A 5 -9.25 5.20 -8.35
N ARG A 6 -8.26 5.38 -7.45
CA ARG A 6 -7.76 4.33 -6.57
C ARG A 6 -8.84 3.77 -5.65
N TRP A 7 -9.56 4.63 -4.94
CA TRP A 7 -10.62 4.22 -4.01
C TRP A 7 -11.81 3.61 -4.75
N CYS A 8 -12.20 4.16 -5.89
CA CYS A 8 -13.23 3.56 -6.75
C CYS A 8 -12.84 2.16 -7.21
N GLY A 9 -11.57 1.93 -7.58
CA GLY A 9 -11.05 0.61 -7.95
C GLY A 9 -11.12 -0.39 -6.80
N LEU A 10 -10.70 0.01 -5.60
CA LEU A 10 -10.78 -0.84 -4.40
C LEU A 10 -12.22 -1.16 -4.00
N ILE A 11 -13.13 -0.18 -4.04
CA ILE A 11 -14.54 -0.38 -3.73
C ILE A 11 -15.19 -1.30 -4.78
N GLY A 12 -14.89 -1.09 -6.07
CA GLY A 12 -15.38 -1.95 -7.15
C GLY A 12 -14.90 -3.39 -6.98
N LEU A 13 -13.61 -3.59 -6.69
CA LEU A 13 -13.04 -4.91 -6.42
C LEU A 13 -13.68 -5.55 -5.17
N ALA A 14 -13.83 -4.82 -4.08
CA ALA A 14 -14.45 -5.32 -2.86
C ALA A 14 -15.92 -5.73 -3.11
N THR A 15 -16.67 -4.92 -3.85
CA THR A 15 -18.05 -5.21 -4.23
C THR A 15 -18.13 -6.47 -5.09
N LEU A 16 -17.24 -6.61 -6.07
CA LEU A 16 -17.15 -7.78 -6.93
C LEU A 16 -16.82 -9.05 -6.11
N VAL A 17 -15.84 -8.96 -5.22
CA VAL A 17 -15.45 -10.07 -4.34
C VAL A 17 -16.63 -10.48 -3.45
N ILE A 18 -17.29 -9.52 -2.78
CA ILE A 18 -18.44 -9.79 -1.93
C ILE A 18 -19.56 -10.43 -2.74
N ALA A 19 -19.88 -9.89 -3.93
CA ALA A 19 -20.90 -10.46 -4.80
C ALA A 19 -20.56 -11.89 -5.22
N LEU A 20 -19.32 -12.17 -5.61
CA LEU A 20 -18.88 -13.52 -5.98
C LEU A 20 -18.90 -14.48 -4.77
N THR A 21 -18.50 -14.03 -3.58
CA THR A 21 -18.56 -14.85 -2.36
C THR A 21 -20.00 -15.19 -1.96
N VAL A 22 -20.95 -14.27 -2.11
CA VAL A 22 -22.36 -14.51 -1.74
C VAL A 22 -23.11 -15.30 -2.82
N VAL A 23 -22.94 -14.95 -4.09
CA VAL A 23 -23.72 -15.52 -5.20
C VAL A 23 -23.13 -16.84 -5.69
N HIS A 24 -21.80 -16.97 -5.74
CA HIS A 24 -21.15 -18.15 -6.30
C HIS A 24 -19.79 -18.46 -5.62
N PRO A 25 -19.80 -18.80 -4.32
CA PRO A 25 -18.58 -18.93 -3.50
C PRO A 25 -17.55 -19.90 -4.08
N HIS A 26 -18.03 -20.93 -4.80
CA HIS A 26 -17.21 -21.94 -5.45
C HIS A 26 -16.21 -21.39 -6.47
N VAL A 27 -16.47 -20.21 -7.07
CA VAL A 27 -15.53 -19.59 -8.04
C VAL A 27 -14.22 -19.19 -7.36
N LEU A 28 -14.29 -18.62 -6.15
CA LEU A 28 -13.11 -18.20 -5.39
C LEU A 28 -12.54 -19.34 -4.54
N ALA A 29 -13.38 -20.25 -4.05
CA ALA A 29 -12.95 -21.34 -3.19
C ALA A 29 -12.25 -22.48 -3.97
N ALA A 30 -12.76 -22.85 -5.14
CA ALA A 30 -12.22 -23.95 -5.94
C ALA A 30 -11.15 -23.52 -6.95
N ASN A 31 -10.75 -22.25 -6.93
CA ASN A 31 -9.69 -21.76 -7.79
C ASN A 31 -8.33 -22.25 -7.28
N GLU A 32 -7.70 -23.16 -8.01
CA GLU A 32 -6.41 -23.75 -7.64
C GLU A 32 -5.30 -22.72 -7.48
N PHE A 33 -5.28 -21.70 -8.35
CA PHE A 33 -4.33 -20.60 -8.24
C PHE A 33 -4.51 -19.83 -6.92
N LEU A 34 -5.73 -19.43 -6.57
CA LEU A 34 -5.99 -18.74 -5.30
C LEU A 34 -5.73 -19.65 -4.09
N HIS A 35 -5.93 -20.95 -4.23
CA HIS A 35 -5.63 -21.89 -3.17
C HIS A 35 -4.13 -21.92 -2.84
N ALA A 36 -3.27 -22.02 -3.86
CA ALA A 36 -1.82 -21.99 -3.71
C ALA A 36 -1.30 -20.59 -3.32
N PHE A 37 -1.79 -19.56 -4.01
CA PHE A 37 -1.33 -18.18 -3.84
C PHE A 37 -1.72 -17.58 -2.49
N VAL A 38 -2.97 -17.77 -2.04
CA VAL A 38 -3.45 -17.31 -0.72
C VAL A 38 -2.99 -18.29 0.37
N SER A 39 -1.67 -18.37 0.52
CA SER A 39 -0.95 -19.14 1.51
C SER A 39 0.26 -18.33 2.00
N HIS A 40 1.34 -18.99 2.40
CA HIS A 40 2.63 -18.36 2.68
C HIS A 40 3.19 -17.54 1.50
N GLU A 41 2.83 -17.85 0.25
CA GLU A 41 3.23 -17.08 -0.94
C GLU A 41 2.72 -15.63 -0.89
N MET A 42 1.45 -15.44 -0.51
CA MET A 42 0.88 -14.11 -0.30
C MET A 42 1.65 -13.33 0.77
N LEU A 43 1.99 -13.96 1.89
CA LEU A 43 2.78 -13.30 2.94
C LEU A 43 4.16 -12.92 2.43
N ALA A 44 4.83 -13.80 1.70
CA ALA A 44 6.15 -13.52 1.12
C ALA A 44 6.08 -12.30 0.19
N LEU A 45 5.06 -12.24 -0.68
CA LEU A 45 4.83 -11.09 -1.56
C LEU A 45 4.57 -9.80 -0.77
N LEU A 46 3.70 -9.86 0.25
CA LEU A 46 3.39 -8.69 1.09
C LEU A 46 4.60 -8.22 1.90
N ILE A 47 5.46 -9.13 2.37
CA ILE A 47 6.72 -8.77 3.06
C ILE A 47 7.64 -8.01 2.11
N VAL A 48 7.76 -8.46 0.85
CA VAL A 48 8.56 -7.77 -0.16
C VAL A 48 8.01 -6.37 -0.42
N ILE A 49 6.68 -6.25 -0.64
CA ILE A 49 6.03 -4.95 -0.84
C ILE A 49 6.24 -4.03 0.36
N LEU A 50 6.00 -4.54 1.58
CA LEU A 50 6.18 -3.78 2.82
C LEU A 50 7.62 -3.31 2.98
N THR A 51 8.61 -4.19 2.76
CA THR A 51 10.03 -3.87 2.90
C THR A 51 10.47 -2.79 1.92
N ILE A 52 10.12 -2.94 0.64
CA ILE A 52 10.44 -1.95 -0.40
C ILE A 52 9.77 -0.61 -0.08
N THR A 53 8.53 -0.65 0.41
CA THR A 53 7.79 0.57 0.72
C THR A 53 8.39 1.29 1.93
N LEU A 54 8.71 0.59 3.01
CA LEU A 54 9.32 1.19 4.20
C LEU A 54 10.71 1.76 3.90
N ALA A 55 11.51 1.05 3.09
CA ALA A 55 12.81 1.57 2.63
C ALA A 55 12.63 2.87 1.81
N SER A 56 11.64 2.89 0.91
CA SER A 56 11.31 4.08 0.11
C SER A 56 10.86 5.24 1.00
N ILE A 57 9.98 4.99 1.97
CA ILE A 57 9.51 6.00 2.93
C ILE A 57 10.70 6.57 3.73
N GLY A 58 11.60 5.73 4.23
CA GLY A 58 12.82 6.19 4.90
C GLY A 58 13.65 7.14 4.05
N ASN A 59 13.85 6.81 2.77
CA ASN A 59 14.55 7.68 1.82
C ASN A 59 13.82 9.01 1.56
N ILE A 60 12.48 8.99 1.53
CA ILE A 60 11.65 10.19 1.40
C ILE A 60 11.80 11.08 2.64
N HIS A 61 11.74 10.53 3.86
CA HIS A 61 11.94 11.31 5.10
C HIS A 61 13.31 11.99 5.15
N LEU A 62 14.37 11.28 4.73
CA LEU A 62 15.71 11.86 4.64
C LEU A 62 15.76 13.00 3.61
N THR A 63 15.12 12.83 2.47
CA THR A 63 15.09 13.84 1.41
C THR A 63 14.26 15.06 1.80
N LEU A 64 13.08 14.88 2.40
CA LEU A 64 12.30 15.97 3.00
C LEU A 64 13.14 16.73 4.02
N SER A 65 13.87 16.03 4.90
CA SER A 65 14.72 16.68 5.90
C SER A 65 15.86 17.50 5.27
N ARG A 66 16.41 17.06 4.12
CA ARG A 66 17.38 17.86 3.35
C ARG A 66 16.73 19.10 2.76
N ILE A 67 15.52 19.00 2.23
CA ILE A 67 14.76 20.11 1.66
C ILE A 67 14.41 21.15 2.74
N VAL A 68 13.93 20.71 3.91
CA VAL A 68 13.61 21.59 5.06
C VAL A 68 14.82 22.44 5.47
N ARG A 69 16.03 21.86 5.45
CA ARG A 69 17.28 22.59 5.77
C ARG A 69 17.63 23.69 4.76
N ARG A 70 17.03 23.70 3.56
CA ARG A 70 17.23 24.77 2.56
C ARG A 70 16.34 25.99 2.80
N PHE A 71 15.34 25.90 3.70
CA PHE A 71 14.49 27.06 4.03
C PHE A 71 15.24 28.08 4.89
N LYS A 72 14.93 29.37 4.70
CA LYS A 72 15.50 30.47 5.51
C LYS A 72 15.10 30.37 6.99
N SER A 73 13.87 29.96 7.25
CA SER A 73 13.33 29.69 8.58
C SER A 73 13.09 28.19 8.70
N HIS A 74 13.73 27.56 9.69
CA HIS A 74 13.53 26.13 9.94
C HIS A 74 12.08 25.83 10.36
N ALA A 75 11.42 26.76 11.04
CA ALA A 75 10.02 26.63 11.45
C ALA A 75 9.10 26.55 10.21
N ASP A 76 9.35 27.37 9.19
CA ASP A 76 8.54 27.43 7.97
C ASP A 76 8.73 26.16 7.14
N GLY A 77 9.96 25.65 7.06
CA GLY A 77 10.26 24.40 6.37
C GLY A 77 9.59 23.19 7.04
N GLU A 78 9.63 23.09 8.37
CA GLU A 78 8.95 22.03 9.11
C GLU A 78 7.42 22.11 8.98
N LEU A 79 6.84 23.31 9.01
CA LEU A 79 5.40 23.50 8.76
C LEU A 79 4.99 23.05 7.35
N ALA A 80 5.83 23.29 6.35
CA ALA A 80 5.58 22.85 4.97
C ALA A 80 5.75 21.32 4.79
N ALA A 81 6.69 20.70 5.50
CA ALA A 81 6.97 19.26 5.40
C ALA A 81 6.07 18.38 6.28
N ALA A 82 5.47 18.93 7.34
CA ALA A 82 4.59 18.22 8.25
C ALA A 82 3.46 17.42 7.58
N PRO A 83 2.65 17.98 6.65
CA PRO A 83 1.55 17.23 6.02
C PRO A 83 2.08 16.02 5.22
N ALA A 84 3.16 16.20 4.47
CA ALA A 84 3.77 15.12 3.70
C ALA A 84 4.30 13.99 4.60
N ARG A 85 4.95 14.33 5.73
CA ARG A 85 5.39 13.31 6.71
C ARG A 85 4.21 12.56 7.31
N GLN A 86 3.15 13.27 7.69
CA GLN A 86 1.95 12.66 8.27
C GLN A 86 1.26 11.70 7.30
N GLU A 87 1.19 12.05 6.01
CA GLU A 87 0.63 11.17 4.97
C GLU A 87 1.49 9.91 4.77
N LEU A 88 2.83 10.06 4.75
CA LEU A 88 3.76 8.93 4.65
C LEU A 88 3.66 7.99 5.85
N ASP A 89 3.61 8.53 7.07
CA ASP A 89 3.48 7.75 8.30
C ASP A 89 2.13 7.01 8.32
N SER A 90 1.05 7.67 7.92
CA SER A 90 -0.27 7.04 7.81
C SER A 90 -0.27 5.91 6.79
N ASN A 91 0.38 6.11 5.64
CA ASN A 91 0.50 5.07 4.60
C ASN A 91 1.34 3.88 5.09
N ALA A 92 2.46 4.12 5.78
CA ALA A 92 3.30 3.07 6.37
C ALA A 92 2.52 2.23 7.39
N TRP A 93 1.79 2.89 8.29
CA TRP A 93 0.94 2.21 9.27
C TRP A 93 -0.17 1.40 8.60
N SER A 94 -0.78 1.92 7.54
CA SER A 94 -1.83 1.20 6.82
C SER A 94 -1.32 -0.09 6.17
N LEU A 95 -0.11 -0.09 5.59
CA LEU A 95 0.55 -1.27 5.04
C LEU A 95 0.86 -2.30 6.11
N PHE A 96 1.38 -1.85 7.26
CA PHE A 96 1.67 -2.73 8.39
C PHE A 96 0.41 -3.42 8.89
N TRP A 97 -0.68 -2.68 9.09
CA TRP A 97 -1.96 -3.26 9.51
C TRP A 97 -2.58 -4.17 8.46
N ALA A 98 -2.43 -3.86 7.16
CA ALA A 98 -2.89 -4.73 6.08
C ALA A 98 -2.10 -6.05 6.05
N PHE A 99 -0.79 -6.01 6.33
CA PHE A 99 0.02 -7.21 6.49
C PHE A 99 -0.44 -8.07 7.68
N VAL A 100 -0.65 -7.45 8.86
CA VAL A 100 -1.17 -8.15 10.04
C VAL A 100 -2.55 -8.76 9.76
N ALA A 101 -3.43 -8.03 9.08
CA ALA A 101 -4.73 -8.54 8.65
C ALA A 101 -4.59 -9.76 7.73
N CYS A 102 -3.62 -9.77 6.81
CA CYS A 102 -3.37 -10.93 5.94
C CYS A 102 -2.95 -12.18 6.74
N VAL A 103 -2.14 -12.01 7.78
CA VAL A 103 -1.76 -13.12 8.66
C VAL A 103 -3.01 -13.70 9.33
N VAL A 104 -3.89 -12.86 9.87
CA VAL A 104 -5.15 -13.30 10.49
C VAL A 104 -6.03 -14.05 9.49
N VAL A 105 -6.15 -13.54 8.26
CA VAL A 105 -6.93 -14.17 7.18
C VAL A 105 -6.42 -15.57 6.85
N LEU A 106 -5.11 -15.75 6.77
CA LEU A 106 -4.52 -17.06 6.48
C LEU A 106 -4.68 -18.03 7.65
N LEU A 107 -4.60 -17.56 8.89
CA LEU A 107 -4.88 -18.38 10.06
C LEU A 107 -6.34 -18.85 10.10
N ILE A 108 -7.28 -17.95 9.81
CA ILE A 108 -8.71 -18.30 9.73
C ILE A 108 -8.95 -19.29 8.59
N LYS A 109 -8.42 -19.03 7.39
CA LYS A 109 -8.52 -19.96 6.24
C LYS A 109 -7.99 -21.35 6.60
N GLY A 110 -6.84 -21.42 7.26
CA GLY A 110 -6.23 -22.68 7.69
C GLY A 110 -7.03 -23.42 8.76
N GLY A 111 -7.80 -22.71 9.59
CA GLY A 111 -8.67 -23.29 10.61
C GLY A 111 -9.97 -23.90 10.07
N PHE A 112 -10.43 -23.46 8.89
CA PHE A 112 -11.71 -23.89 8.30
C PHE A 112 -11.56 -24.37 6.84
N PRO A 113 -10.74 -25.40 6.56
CA PRO A 113 -10.43 -25.81 5.18
C PRO A 113 -11.60 -26.43 4.43
N THR A 114 -12.63 -26.92 5.13
CA THR A 114 -13.79 -27.60 4.55
C THR A 114 -14.97 -26.67 4.28
N ASP A 115 -14.99 -25.46 4.86
CA ASP A 115 -16.09 -24.52 4.69
C ASP A 115 -15.86 -23.65 3.44
N VAL A 116 -16.61 -23.95 2.38
CA VAL A 116 -16.51 -23.28 1.08
C VAL A 116 -16.77 -21.78 1.20
N TYR A 117 -17.66 -21.34 2.09
CA TYR A 117 -17.97 -19.91 2.26
C TYR A 117 -16.81 -19.19 2.93
N ILE A 118 -16.24 -19.78 3.99
CA ILE A 118 -15.09 -19.20 4.70
C ILE A 118 -13.88 -19.14 3.77
N VAL A 119 -13.56 -20.23 3.06
CA VAL A 119 -12.43 -20.25 2.12
C VAL A 119 -12.61 -19.22 1.00
N SER A 120 -13.82 -19.11 0.44
CA SER A 120 -14.15 -18.10 -0.59
C SER A 120 -13.94 -16.68 -0.07
N LEU A 121 -14.46 -16.39 1.13
CA LEU A 121 -14.35 -15.09 1.77
C LEU A 121 -12.89 -14.74 2.08
N MET A 122 -12.11 -15.68 2.64
CA MET A 122 -10.71 -15.45 2.98
C MET A 122 -9.84 -15.26 1.73
N ASN A 123 -10.06 -16.05 0.66
CA ASN A 123 -9.38 -15.85 -0.62
C ASN A 123 -9.70 -14.47 -1.21
N GLY A 124 -10.98 -14.10 -1.21
CA GLY A 124 -11.43 -12.78 -1.68
C GLY A 124 -10.83 -11.62 -0.88
N PHE A 125 -10.86 -11.73 0.45
CA PHE A 125 -10.32 -10.70 1.33
C PHE A 125 -8.80 -10.55 1.19
N ALA A 126 -8.08 -11.66 0.99
CA ALA A 126 -6.65 -11.63 0.70
C ALA A 126 -6.34 -10.87 -0.62
N LEU A 127 -7.17 -11.01 -1.65
CA LEU A 127 -7.04 -10.22 -2.89
C LEU A 127 -7.27 -8.73 -2.65
N ILE A 128 -8.25 -8.38 -1.81
CA ILE A 128 -8.50 -6.98 -1.43
C ILE A 128 -7.29 -6.40 -0.70
N ILE A 129 -6.71 -7.15 0.26
CA ILE A 129 -5.49 -6.73 0.96
C ILE A 129 -4.34 -6.52 -0.02
N LEU A 130 -4.13 -7.44 -0.95
CA LEU A 130 -3.07 -7.32 -1.95
C LEU A 130 -3.27 -6.08 -2.82
N ALA A 131 -4.48 -5.88 -3.34
CA ALA A 131 -4.80 -4.72 -4.15
C ALA A 131 -4.60 -3.41 -3.36
N PHE A 132 -4.99 -3.38 -2.09
CA PHE A 132 -4.75 -2.25 -1.20
C PHE A 132 -3.25 -1.97 -1.04
N ASN A 133 -2.44 -2.99 -0.77
CA ASN A 133 -0.98 -2.83 -0.64
C ASN A 133 -0.36 -2.30 -1.94
N MET A 134 -0.76 -2.82 -3.09
CA MET A 134 -0.29 -2.33 -4.40
C MET A 134 -0.70 -0.87 -4.64
N ALA A 135 -1.89 -0.49 -4.19
CA ALA A 135 -2.40 0.87 -4.33
C ALA A 135 -1.67 1.88 -3.44
N VAL A 136 -1.21 1.46 -2.25
CA VAL A 136 -0.34 2.28 -1.39
C VAL A 136 1.07 2.33 -1.97
N LEU A 137 1.62 1.21 -2.43
CA LEU A 137 2.94 1.15 -3.08
C LEU A 137 3.03 2.13 -4.26
N HIS A 138 2.02 2.15 -5.12
CA HIS A 138 1.93 3.11 -6.24
C HIS A 138 1.96 4.58 -5.79
N ASP A 139 1.32 4.89 -4.66
CA ASP A 139 1.27 6.24 -4.06
C ASP A 139 2.66 6.70 -3.61
N ILE A 140 3.36 5.80 -2.92
CA ILE A 140 4.72 6.04 -2.47
C ILE A 140 5.65 6.22 -3.67
N TYR A 141 5.54 5.37 -4.70
CA TYR A 141 6.32 5.54 -5.93
C TYR A 141 6.08 6.90 -6.59
N SER A 142 4.82 7.31 -6.72
CA SER A 142 4.45 8.60 -7.32
C SER A 142 5.05 9.75 -6.51
N THR A 143 4.99 9.67 -5.18
CA THR A 143 5.60 10.65 -4.27
C THR A 143 7.12 10.71 -4.43
N VAL A 144 7.81 9.57 -4.56
CA VAL A 144 9.25 9.52 -4.82
C VAL A 144 9.59 10.23 -6.13
N PHE A 145 8.86 9.95 -7.21
CA PHE A 145 9.12 10.57 -8.51
C PHE A 145 8.89 12.08 -8.48
N ASP A 146 7.82 12.53 -7.84
CA ASP A 146 7.53 13.96 -7.69
C ASP A 146 8.61 14.67 -6.87
N LEU A 147 9.10 14.03 -5.80
CA LEU A 147 10.15 14.58 -4.95
C LEU A 147 11.49 14.70 -5.70
N VAL A 148 11.87 13.67 -6.45
CA VAL A 148 13.09 13.68 -7.27
C VAL A 148 13.02 14.79 -8.31
N ARG A 149 11.85 14.98 -8.95
CA ARG A 149 11.65 16.04 -9.93
C ARG A 149 11.83 17.44 -9.32
N GLN A 150 11.34 17.67 -8.10
CA GLN A 150 11.49 18.97 -7.42
C GLN A 150 12.93 19.24 -6.98
N ASP A 151 13.66 18.23 -6.50
CA ASP A 151 15.08 18.40 -6.11
C ASP A 151 15.93 18.81 -7.31
N SER A 152 15.74 18.19 -8.48
CA SER A 152 16.46 18.54 -9.72
C SER A 152 16.24 19.98 -10.18
N THR A 153 15.01 20.51 -10.08
CA THR A 153 14.71 21.90 -10.46
C THR A 153 15.32 22.94 -9.52
N SER A 154 15.64 22.55 -8.29
CA SER A 154 16.22 23.47 -7.29
C SER A 154 17.69 23.79 -7.59
N ASP A 155 18.41 22.87 -8.23
CA ASP A 155 19.84 23.00 -8.52
C ASP A 155 20.12 23.86 -9.77
N GLU A 156 19.19 23.94 -10.73
CA GLU A 156 19.32 24.79 -11.93
C GLU A 156 19.20 26.30 -11.65
N HIS A 157 18.64 26.71 -10.50
CA HIS A 157 18.41 28.13 -10.18
C HIS A 157 19.50 28.76 -9.29
N LYS A 158 20.68 28.14 -9.18
CA LYS A 158 21.86 28.85 -8.63
C LYS A 158 22.39 29.80 -9.71
N PRO A 159 22.27 31.14 -9.56
CA PRO A 159 23.01 32.05 -10.41
C PRO A 159 24.50 31.80 -10.20
N ASP A 160 25.23 31.65 -11.30
CA ASP A 160 26.69 31.59 -11.31
C ASP A 160 27.23 32.78 -10.52
N ALA A 161 27.84 32.48 -9.36
CA ALA A 161 28.49 33.43 -8.48
C ALA A 161 30.00 33.37 -8.71
#